data_AF-A0A660M7U2-F1
#
_entry.id   AF-A0A660M7U2-F1
#
_cell.length_a   1.000
_cell.length_b   1.000
_cell.length_c   1.000
_cell.angle_alpha   90.00
_cell.angle_beta   90.00
_cell.angle_gamma   90.00
#
_symmetry.space_group_name_H-M   'P 1'
#
loop_
_entity.id
_entity.type
_entity.pdbx_description
1 polymer ?
#
loop_
_entity_poly.entity_id
_entity_poly.type
_entity_poly.pdbx_seq_one_letter_code
_entity_poly.pdbx_strand_id
1 'polypeptide(L)'
;LENDNLSHPNNEYEKLNSSEIENLYQNISNAILVVENDNSLGEIEREMYNSQLETRIKTVKMLEAACDFRKAESLADKQKSQEEFMKNNIEVYGEPDFETFHSLLSDKITKIDTLKLDDKGEKIRSEFYELIKKDEILNQDLKRFKPSDEVFHNFGEIIKDLYSKQLELIPEKDSNEKFSVKEIFEVFENILKGFEKDVFSKFNVEWKDSGAIAVSAKDKKIFIPKNRKPVSKKELEGLVVHEIGTHYMRAQMGEAYNNQALRTGLDGYMNTEEGIARAMEMAVKGDYQEAGVQHYLTAGFAYFNNMNFRKAFEANWRMGILDGKNNFSEENIDKKRQIAYRNTQRIFRGTDELPWFKDLSYFNGGQEIWKYIEENIDSPTLIDDFLLGGKNNIH
;
A
#
# COMPACT_ATOMS: atom_id res chain seq x y z
N LEU A 1 -13.41 22.05 3.72
CA LEU A 1 -14.66 21.48 4.25
C LEU A 1 -15.15 22.48 5.27
N GLU A 2 -16.11 23.31 4.88
CA GLU A 2 -16.63 24.41 5.70
C GLU A 2 -17.72 23.96 6.68
N ASN A 3 -17.98 22.65 6.79
CA ASN A 3 -19.02 22.13 7.66
C ASN A 3 -18.41 21.52 8.92
N ASP A 4 -18.43 22.29 10.01
CA ASP A 4 -17.97 21.86 11.34
C ASP A 4 -18.82 20.71 11.93
N ASN A 5 -19.98 20.40 11.33
CA ASN A 5 -20.89 19.34 11.79
C ASN A 5 -20.75 18.00 11.04
N LEU A 6 -19.78 17.85 10.13
CA LEU A 6 -19.62 16.62 9.34
C LEU A 6 -18.96 15.51 10.18
N SER A 7 -19.75 14.79 10.99
CA SER A 7 -19.28 13.69 11.84
C SER A 7 -18.70 12.52 11.05
N HIS A 8 -19.20 12.28 9.84
CA HIS A 8 -18.80 11.26 8.88
C HIS A 8 -19.02 11.77 7.44
N PRO A 9 -18.30 11.23 6.43
CA PRO A 9 -18.65 11.48 5.04
C PRO A 9 -20.04 10.89 4.75
N ASN A 10 -20.78 11.43 3.80
CA ASN A 10 -22.10 10.91 3.40
C ASN A 10 -21.97 10.32 2.00
N ASN A 11 -21.30 9.17 1.90
CA ASN A 11 -21.04 8.54 0.62
C ASN A 11 -22.20 7.64 0.19
N GLU A 12 -22.50 7.63 -1.10
CA GLU A 12 -23.44 6.68 -1.70
C GLU A 12 -22.68 5.44 -2.20
N TYR A 13 -23.15 4.27 -1.77
CA TYR A 13 -22.57 2.97 -2.12
C TYR A 13 -23.58 2.11 -2.87
N GLU A 14 -23.90 2.49 -4.12
CA GLU A 14 -24.91 1.79 -4.95
C GLU A 14 -24.68 0.28 -5.03
N LYS A 15 -23.41 -0.15 -5.08
CA LYS A 15 -23.01 -1.56 -5.19
C LYS A 15 -22.92 -2.30 -3.84
N LEU A 16 -23.11 -1.61 -2.72
CA LEU A 16 -23.15 -2.25 -1.41
C LEU A 16 -24.61 -2.58 -1.07
N ASN A 17 -25.12 -3.63 -1.68
CA ASN A 17 -26.49 -4.10 -1.53
C ASN A 17 -26.55 -5.62 -1.51
N SER A 18 -27.67 -6.18 -1.04
CA SER A 18 -27.82 -7.62 -0.81
C SER A 18 -27.71 -8.44 -2.10
N SER A 19 -28.23 -7.95 -3.22
CA SER A 19 -28.16 -8.66 -4.51
C SER A 19 -26.71 -8.78 -5.03
N GLU A 20 -25.91 -7.72 -4.90
CA GLU A 20 -24.49 -7.78 -5.24
C GLU A 20 -23.72 -8.74 -4.33
N ILE A 21 -24.03 -8.78 -3.03
CA ILE A 21 -23.43 -9.72 -2.08
C ILE A 21 -23.79 -11.18 -2.43
N GLU A 22 -25.06 -11.46 -2.75
CA GLU A 22 -25.50 -12.78 -3.20
C GLU A 22 -24.77 -13.22 -4.48
N ASN A 23 -24.61 -12.32 -5.44
CA ASN A 23 -23.85 -12.58 -6.66
C ASN A 23 -22.38 -12.90 -6.35
N LEU A 24 -21.77 -12.21 -5.38
CA LEU A 24 -20.40 -12.49 -4.95
C LEU A 24 -20.28 -13.88 -4.34
N TYR A 25 -21.21 -14.29 -3.47
CA TYR A 25 -21.23 -15.65 -2.92
C TYR A 25 -21.42 -16.71 -4.01
N GLN A 26 -22.33 -16.48 -4.97
CA GLN A 26 -22.53 -17.42 -6.07
C GLN A 26 -21.27 -17.59 -6.93
N ASN A 27 -20.54 -16.50 -7.21
CA ASN A 27 -19.28 -16.54 -7.93
C ASN A 27 -18.20 -17.33 -7.18
N ILE A 28 -18.13 -17.18 -5.85
CA ILE A 28 -17.20 -17.94 -5.01
C ILE A 28 -17.57 -19.42 -5.02
N SER A 29 -18.85 -19.77 -4.83
CA SER A 29 -19.32 -21.16 -4.87
C SER A 29 -19.00 -21.84 -6.20
N ASN A 30 -19.18 -21.13 -7.31
CA ASN A 30 -18.80 -21.64 -8.63
C ASN A 30 -17.28 -21.85 -8.74
N ALA A 31 -16.47 -20.93 -8.20
CA ALA A 31 -15.01 -21.06 -8.22
C ALA A 31 -14.52 -22.24 -7.34
N ILE A 32 -15.14 -22.47 -6.18
CA ILE A 32 -14.88 -23.65 -5.33
C ILE A 32 -15.11 -24.93 -6.15
N LEU A 33 -16.27 -25.05 -6.81
CA LEU A 33 -16.57 -26.21 -7.65
C LEU A 33 -15.58 -26.41 -8.79
N VAL A 34 -15.09 -25.33 -9.40
CA VAL A 34 -14.06 -25.42 -10.45
C VAL A 34 -12.76 -25.99 -9.87
N VAL A 35 -12.29 -25.47 -8.74
CA VAL A 35 -11.06 -25.97 -8.08
C VAL A 35 -11.23 -27.42 -7.66
N GLU A 36 -12.33 -27.78 -6.99
CA GLU A 36 -12.60 -29.14 -6.53
C GLU A 36 -12.64 -30.18 -7.66
N ASN A 37 -13.21 -29.83 -8.82
CA ASN A 37 -13.37 -30.74 -9.94
C ASN A 37 -12.19 -30.74 -10.93
N ASP A 38 -11.23 -29.83 -10.79
CA ASP A 38 -10.05 -29.79 -11.64
C ASP A 38 -9.01 -30.81 -11.19
N ASN A 39 -8.99 -31.97 -11.84
CA ASN A 39 -8.03 -33.05 -11.57
C ASN A 39 -6.61 -32.75 -12.11
N SER A 40 -6.41 -31.64 -12.83
CA SER A 40 -5.10 -31.27 -13.35
C SER A 40 -4.26 -30.45 -12.36
N LEU A 41 -4.89 -29.88 -11.33
CA LEU A 41 -4.21 -29.10 -10.30
C LEU A 41 -3.38 -29.99 -9.37
N GLY A 42 -2.11 -29.62 -9.19
CA GLY A 42 -1.27 -30.18 -8.14
C GLY A 42 -1.75 -29.81 -6.73
N GLU A 43 -1.17 -30.46 -5.72
CA GLU A 43 -1.50 -30.21 -4.30
C GLU A 43 -1.25 -28.75 -3.91
N ILE A 44 -0.07 -28.22 -4.26
CA ILE A 44 0.33 -26.83 -3.97
C ILE A 44 -0.62 -25.84 -4.66
N GLU A 45 -0.91 -26.03 -5.95
CA GLU A 45 -1.81 -25.12 -6.69
C GLU A 45 -3.22 -25.11 -6.10
N ARG A 46 -3.71 -26.28 -5.68
CA ARG A 46 -5.01 -26.41 -5.02
C ARG A 46 -5.04 -25.67 -3.69
N GLU A 47 -4.01 -25.82 -2.86
CA GLU A 47 -3.86 -25.09 -1.61
C GLU A 47 -3.86 -23.57 -1.84
N MET A 48 -3.13 -23.10 -2.87
CA MET A 48 -3.08 -21.69 -3.25
C MET A 48 -4.46 -21.13 -3.62
N TYR A 49 -5.22 -21.83 -4.46
CA TYR A 49 -6.58 -21.40 -4.83
C TYR A 49 -7.52 -21.43 -3.63
N ASN A 50 -7.42 -22.45 -2.77
CA ASN A 50 -8.25 -22.54 -1.57
C ASN A 50 -8.01 -21.36 -0.63
N SER A 51 -6.75 -20.97 -0.37
CA SER A 51 -6.43 -19.77 0.42
C SER A 51 -7.07 -18.52 -0.18
N GLN A 52 -6.93 -18.30 -1.49
CA GLN A 52 -7.55 -17.16 -2.17
C GLN A 52 -9.08 -17.13 -1.99
N LEU A 53 -9.72 -18.30 -2.10
CA LEU A 53 -11.17 -18.43 -1.93
C LEU A 53 -11.58 -18.14 -0.48
N GLU A 54 -10.83 -18.62 0.51
CA GLU A 54 -11.07 -18.32 1.93
C GLU A 54 -10.99 -16.81 2.22
N THR A 55 -9.94 -16.14 1.76
CA THR A 55 -9.80 -14.69 1.91
C THR A 55 -10.91 -13.93 1.18
N ARG A 56 -11.34 -14.43 0.02
CA ARG A 56 -12.46 -13.85 -0.72
C ARG A 56 -13.78 -14.00 0.05
N ILE A 57 -14.03 -15.15 0.67
CA ILE A 57 -15.21 -15.37 1.53
C ILE A 57 -15.22 -14.38 2.69
N LYS A 58 -14.10 -14.25 3.43
CA LYS A 58 -13.99 -13.30 4.54
C LYS A 58 -14.23 -11.86 4.09
N THR A 59 -13.71 -11.48 2.91
CA THR A 59 -13.96 -10.17 2.31
C THR A 59 -15.44 -9.95 2.02
N VAL A 60 -16.16 -10.96 1.50
CA VAL A 60 -17.60 -10.83 1.23
C VAL A 60 -18.40 -10.74 2.55
N LYS A 61 -18.05 -11.53 3.57
CA LYS A 61 -18.65 -11.42 4.91
C LYS A 61 -18.45 -10.03 5.52
N MET A 62 -17.28 -9.42 5.34
CA MET A 62 -17.03 -8.05 5.76
C MET A 62 -17.93 -7.05 5.01
N LEU A 63 -18.15 -7.22 3.70
CA LEU A 63 -19.05 -6.36 2.92
C LEU A 63 -20.52 -6.56 3.31
N GLU A 64 -20.92 -7.79 3.62
CA GLU A 64 -22.25 -8.11 4.16
C GLU A 64 -22.48 -7.40 5.49
N ALA A 65 -21.55 -7.51 6.43
CA ALA A 65 -21.60 -6.80 7.70
C ALA A 65 -21.64 -5.27 7.52
N ALA A 66 -20.92 -4.71 6.55
CA ALA A 66 -21.01 -3.28 6.21
C ALA A 66 -22.40 -2.88 5.68
N CYS A 67 -23.01 -3.72 4.83
CA CYS A 67 -24.36 -3.53 4.33
C CYS A 67 -25.38 -3.56 5.47
N ASP A 68 -25.28 -4.55 6.35
CA ASP A 68 -26.17 -4.72 7.50
C ASP A 68 -26.01 -3.59 8.52
N PHE A 69 -24.77 -3.16 8.79
CA PHE A 69 -24.49 -2.01 9.66
C PHE A 69 -25.21 -0.74 9.18
N ARG A 70 -25.23 -0.48 7.87
CA ARG A 70 -25.90 0.70 7.29
C ARG A 70 -27.42 0.60 7.29
N LYS A 71 -27.98 -0.62 7.27
CA LYS A 71 -29.42 -0.88 7.29
C LYS A 71 -29.97 -1.07 8.70
N ALA A 72 -29.12 -1.27 9.69
CA ALA A 72 -29.50 -1.55 11.07
C ALA A 72 -30.37 -0.41 11.64
N GLU A 73 -31.57 -0.76 12.10
CA GLU A 73 -32.50 0.16 12.75
C GLU A 73 -32.28 0.20 14.28
N SER A 74 -31.69 -0.85 14.84
CA SER A 74 -31.43 -0.98 16.27
C SER A 74 -29.94 -0.86 16.61
N LEU A 75 -29.64 -0.36 17.82
CA LEU A 75 -28.27 -0.29 18.32
C LEU A 75 -27.63 -1.68 18.45
N ALA A 76 -28.43 -2.70 18.82
CA ALA A 76 -27.95 -4.07 18.97
C ALA A 76 -27.52 -4.67 17.61
N ASP A 77 -28.32 -4.44 16.56
CA ASP A 77 -27.98 -4.89 15.21
C ASP A 77 -26.75 -4.15 14.67
N LYS A 78 -26.66 -2.83 14.93
CA LYS A 78 -25.50 -2.02 14.56
C LYS A 78 -24.22 -2.53 15.23
N GLN A 79 -24.28 -2.86 16.52
CA GLN A 79 -23.15 -3.41 17.26
C GLN A 79 -22.73 -4.78 16.73
N LYS A 80 -23.69 -5.69 16.50
CA LYS A 80 -23.41 -7.02 15.93
C LYS A 80 -22.74 -6.93 14.56
N SER A 81 -23.26 -6.07 13.67
CA SER A 81 -22.66 -5.86 12.34
C SER A 81 -21.29 -5.21 12.43
N GLN A 82 -21.05 -4.32 13.40
CA GLN A 82 -19.72 -3.77 13.67
C GLN A 82 -18.73 -4.85 14.12
N GLU A 83 -19.13 -5.74 15.04
CA GLU A 83 -18.28 -6.84 15.52
C GLU A 83 -17.91 -7.79 14.38
N GLU A 84 -18.88 -8.20 13.55
CA GLU A 84 -18.64 -9.03 12.38
C GLU A 84 -17.77 -8.33 11.32
N PHE A 85 -18.00 -7.04 11.07
CA PHE A 85 -17.17 -6.24 10.16
C PHE A 85 -15.72 -6.22 10.65
N MET A 86 -15.49 -5.87 11.92
CA MET A 86 -14.15 -5.74 12.48
C MET A 86 -13.42 -7.09 12.55
N LYS A 87 -14.11 -8.17 12.90
CA LYS A 87 -13.54 -9.53 12.88
C LYS A 87 -13.00 -9.89 11.51
N ASN A 88 -13.82 -9.78 10.46
CA ASN A 88 -13.39 -10.13 9.10
C ASN A 88 -12.36 -9.13 8.55
N ASN A 89 -12.44 -7.85 8.91
CA ASN A 89 -11.46 -6.83 8.54
C ASN A 89 -10.06 -7.16 9.10
N ILE A 90 -9.98 -7.57 10.37
CA ILE A 90 -8.72 -7.99 11.01
C ILE A 90 -8.23 -9.32 10.44
N GLU A 91 -9.10 -10.31 10.23
CA GLU A 91 -8.70 -11.60 9.64
C GLU A 91 -8.15 -11.46 8.21
N VAL A 92 -8.59 -10.45 7.44
CA VAL A 92 -8.17 -10.24 6.04
C VAL A 92 -6.99 -9.27 5.92
N TYR A 93 -6.98 -8.19 6.70
CA TYR A 93 -6.01 -7.09 6.52
C TYR A 93 -5.08 -6.89 7.72
N GLY A 94 -5.27 -7.65 8.79
CA GLY A 94 -4.62 -7.42 10.08
C GLY A 94 -5.18 -6.21 10.81
N GLU A 95 -4.59 -5.92 11.96
CA GLU A 95 -4.84 -4.72 12.76
C GLU A 95 -3.58 -3.84 12.83
N PRO A 96 -3.71 -2.53 13.13
CA PRO A 96 -2.55 -1.71 13.41
C PRO A 96 -1.79 -2.27 14.62
N ASP A 97 -0.48 -2.38 14.52
CA ASP A 97 0.39 -2.77 15.62
C ASP A 97 0.60 -1.58 16.57
N PHE A 98 0.52 -1.84 17.87
CA PHE A 98 0.58 -0.81 18.90
C PHE A 98 1.97 -0.13 18.92
N GLU A 99 3.04 -0.93 18.92
CA GLU A 99 4.41 -0.40 18.99
C GLU A 99 4.74 0.44 17.76
N THR A 100 4.37 -0.06 16.59
CA THR A 100 4.53 0.62 15.31
C THR A 100 3.75 1.94 15.26
N PHE A 101 2.46 1.92 15.63
CA PHE A 101 1.63 3.13 15.65
C PHE A 101 2.23 4.20 16.56
N HIS A 102 2.57 3.84 17.80
CA HIS A 102 3.13 4.76 18.77
C HIS A 102 4.52 5.26 18.37
N SER A 103 5.37 4.39 17.81
CA SER A 103 6.69 4.77 17.30
C SER A 103 6.59 5.77 16.14
N LEU A 104 5.70 5.52 15.17
CA LEU A 104 5.45 6.45 14.05
C LEU A 104 4.89 7.79 14.52
N LEU A 105 3.96 7.77 15.48
CA LEU A 105 3.36 8.97 16.04
C LEU A 105 4.39 9.77 16.86
N SER A 106 5.26 9.09 17.60
CA SER A 106 6.35 9.70 18.36
C SER A 106 7.34 10.44 17.46
N ASP A 107 7.70 9.87 16.30
CA ASP A 107 8.55 10.55 15.30
C ASP A 107 7.90 11.86 14.82
N LYS A 108 6.59 11.85 14.56
CA LYS A 108 5.84 13.05 14.18
C LYS A 108 5.82 14.08 15.30
N ILE A 109 5.52 13.66 16.54
CA ILE A 109 5.48 14.54 17.71
C ILE A 109 6.85 15.20 17.93
N THR A 110 7.92 14.40 17.93
CA THR A 110 9.30 14.86 18.13
C THR A 110 9.67 15.91 17.10
N LYS A 111 9.36 15.66 15.81
CA LYS A 111 9.58 16.66 14.77
C LYS A 111 8.79 17.94 15.02
N ILE A 112 7.52 17.84 15.39
CA ILE A 112 6.64 18.99 15.66
C ILE A 112 7.11 19.80 16.88
N ASP A 113 7.64 19.15 17.91
CA ASP A 113 8.16 19.80 19.12
C ASP A 113 9.36 20.72 18.83
N THR A 114 10.16 20.38 17.81
CA THR A 114 11.31 21.22 17.41
C THR A 114 10.93 22.48 16.62
N LEU A 115 9.66 22.61 16.21
CA LEU A 115 9.23 23.72 15.37
C LEU A 115 9.10 25.01 16.18
N LYS A 116 9.61 26.09 15.58
CA LYS A 116 9.29 27.46 16.00
C LYS A 116 8.06 27.92 15.23
N LEU A 117 6.96 28.16 15.93
CA LEU A 117 5.65 28.47 15.36
C LEU A 117 5.25 29.91 15.71
N ASP A 118 4.40 30.50 14.87
CA ASP A 118 3.65 31.70 15.22
C ASP A 118 2.43 31.33 16.10
N ASP A 119 1.70 32.33 16.61
CA ASP A 119 0.54 32.10 17.47
C ASP A 119 -0.51 31.17 16.83
N LYS A 120 -0.65 31.24 15.50
CA LYS A 120 -1.57 30.38 14.75
C LYS A 120 -1.09 28.92 14.72
N GLY A 121 0.18 28.70 14.44
CA GLY A 121 0.80 27.38 14.49
C GLY A 121 0.78 26.79 15.90
N GLU A 122 1.00 27.61 16.93
CA GLU A 122 0.92 27.19 18.33
C GLU A 122 -0.48 26.73 18.73
N LYS A 123 -1.51 27.46 18.29
CA LYS A 123 -2.91 27.03 18.46
C LYS A 123 -3.17 25.68 17.79
N ILE A 124 -2.75 25.52 16.53
CA ILE A 124 -2.91 24.27 15.78
C ILE A 124 -2.18 23.10 16.47
N ARG A 125 -0.96 23.34 16.97
CA ARG A 125 -0.19 22.34 17.72
C ARG A 125 -0.89 21.91 19.00
N SER A 126 -1.42 22.87 19.75
CA SER A 126 -2.14 22.60 21.01
C SER A 126 -3.40 21.76 20.77
N GLU A 127 -4.22 22.13 19.78
CA GLU A 127 -5.41 21.37 19.39
C GLU A 127 -5.06 19.95 18.89
N PHE A 128 -3.95 19.80 18.17
CA PHE A 128 -3.48 18.48 17.75
C PHE A 128 -3.11 17.59 18.95
N TYR A 129 -2.36 18.13 19.91
CA TYR A 129 -1.93 17.38 21.10
C TYR A 129 -3.09 16.99 22.01
N GLU A 130 -4.09 17.86 22.14
CA GLU A 130 -5.34 17.53 22.83
C GLU A 130 -6.08 16.37 22.14
N LEU A 131 -6.20 16.43 20.80
CA LEU A 131 -6.89 15.39 20.02
C LEU A 131 -6.24 14.01 20.17
N ILE A 132 -4.92 13.94 20.08
CA ILE A 132 -4.19 12.66 20.19
C ILE A 132 -3.91 12.26 21.64
N LYS A 133 -4.21 13.11 22.62
CA LYS A 133 -3.84 12.94 24.03
C LYS A 133 -2.35 12.65 24.22
N LYS A 134 -1.50 13.57 23.75
CA LYS A 134 -0.03 13.43 23.71
C LYS A 134 0.58 12.88 25.00
N ASP A 135 0.09 13.31 26.17
CA ASP A 135 0.64 12.92 27.48
C ASP A 135 0.47 11.43 27.80
N GLU A 136 -0.54 10.77 27.23
CA GLU A 136 -0.75 9.32 27.35
C GLU A 136 0.22 8.51 26.47
N ILE A 137 0.78 9.14 25.42
CA ILE A 137 1.58 8.49 24.36
C ILE A 137 3.08 8.45 24.68
N LEU A 138 3.64 9.49 25.31
CA LEU A 138 5.10 9.71 25.40
C LEU A 138 5.85 8.83 26.42
N ASN A 139 5.17 7.96 27.15
CA ASN A 139 5.77 7.23 28.28
C ASN A 139 6.47 5.92 27.89
N GLN A 140 6.68 5.64 26.61
CA GLN A 140 7.20 4.35 26.14
C GLN A 140 8.26 4.53 25.04
N ASP A 141 9.49 4.04 25.25
CA ASP A 141 10.54 3.97 24.22
C ASP A 141 10.25 2.79 23.28
N LEU A 142 9.24 2.98 22.41
CA LEU A 142 8.78 1.97 21.46
C LEU A 142 9.53 2.11 20.14
N LYS A 143 10.22 1.04 19.76
CA LYS A 143 11.01 0.98 18.53
C LYS A 143 10.34 0.02 17.57
N ARG A 144 9.89 0.56 16.44
CA ARG A 144 9.53 -0.26 15.28
C ARG A 144 10.78 -0.74 14.56
N PHE A 145 10.63 -1.84 13.84
CA PHE A 145 11.69 -2.36 12.98
C PHE A 145 12.05 -1.35 11.87
N LYS A 146 13.35 -1.27 11.58
CA LYS A 146 13.93 -0.67 10.38
C LYS A 146 15.12 -1.56 9.99
N PRO A 147 15.36 -1.79 8.70
CA PRO A 147 16.55 -2.52 8.29
C PRO A 147 17.81 -1.77 8.74
N SER A 148 18.88 -2.50 9.01
CA SER A 148 20.18 -1.90 9.28
C SER A 148 20.71 -1.19 8.03
N ASP A 149 21.52 -0.14 8.22
CA ASP A 149 22.13 0.58 7.10
C ASP A 149 22.98 -0.37 6.23
N GLU A 150 23.68 -1.32 6.85
CA GLU A 150 24.48 -2.32 6.14
C GLU A 150 23.61 -3.21 5.24
N VAL A 151 22.53 -3.80 5.79
CA VAL A 151 21.59 -4.63 5.01
C VAL A 151 20.95 -3.82 3.88
N PHE A 152 20.53 -2.58 4.16
CA PHE A 152 19.91 -1.71 3.17
C PHE A 152 20.85 -1.44 1.99
N HIS A 153 22.13 -1.15 2.25
CA HIS A 153 23.12 -0.91 1.20
C HIS A 153 23.48 -2.20 0.46
N ASN A 154 23.73 -3.31 1.18
CA ASN A 154 24.07 -4.60 0.58
C ASN A 154 22.95 -5.06 -0.37
N PHE A 155 21.69 -4.96 0.07
CA PHE A 155 20.56 -5.30 -0.79
C PHE A 155 20.49 -4.39 -2.02
N GLY A 156 20.76 -3.09 -1.87
CA GLY A 156 20.84 -2.16 -2.99
C GLY A 156 21.88 -2.55 -4.05
N GLU A 157 23.06 -3.00 -3.63
CA GLU A 157 24.10 -3.47 -4.55
C GLU A 157 23.72 -4.78 -5.25
N ILE A 158 23.11 -5.73 -4.52
CA ILE A 158 22.60 -6.98 -5.11
C ILE A 158 21.57 -6.68 -6.21
N ILE A 159 20.60 -5.79 -5.94
CA ILE A 159 19.56 -5.46 -6.92
C ILE A 159 20.13 -4.71 -8.13
N LYS A 160 21.10 -3.82 -7.92
CA LYS A 160 21.78 -3.13 -9.04
C LYS A 160 22.57 -4.09 -9.92
N ASP A 161 23.24 -5.08 -9.33
CA ASP A 161 23.95 -6.11 -10.08
C ASP A 161 22.98 -6.97 -10.89
N LEU A 162 21.90 -7.43 -10.25
CA LEU A 162 20.85 -8.25 -10.85
C LEU A 162 20.19 -7.58 -12.07
N TYR A 163 19.90 -6.28 -11.99
CA TYR A 163 19.29 -5.51 -13.08
C TYR A 163 20.26 -4.61 -13.84
N SER A 164 21.58 -4.87 -13.72
CA SER A 164 22.65 -4.05 -14.32
C SER A 164 22.39 -3.76 -15.80
N LYS A 165 22.08 -4.80 -16.59
CA LYS A 165 21.78 -4.67 -18.03
C LYS A 165 20.61 -3.73 -18.32
N GLN A 166 19.56 -3.75 -17.50
CA GLN A 166 18.40 -2.88 -17.69
C GLN A 166 18.71 -1.45 -17.24
N LEU A 167 19.46 -1.29 -16.15
CA LEU A 167 19.87 0.02 -15.64
C LEU A 167 20.88 0.72 -16.57
N GLU A 168 21.75 -0.02 -17.25
CA GLU A 168 22.67 0.49 -18.28
C GLU A 168 21.95 1.12 -19.49
N LEU A 169 20.68 0.75 -19.74
CA LEU A 169 19.87 1.34 -20.81
C LEU A 169 19.29 2.71 -20.44
N ILE A 170 19.44 3.14 -19.19
CA ILE A 170 19.07 4.48 -18.75
C ILE A 170 20.20 5.44 -19.16
N PRO A 171 19.94 6.42 -20.04
CA PRO A 171 20.98 7.35 -20.48
C PRO A 171 21.64 8.08 -19.32
N GLU A 172 22.95 8.32 -19.41
CA GLU A 172 23.62 9.19 -18.45
C GLU A 172 23.10 10.63 -18.58
N LYS A 173 22.90 11.26 -17.43
CA LYS A 173 22.55 12.67 -17.30
C LYS A 173 23.31 13.27 -16.12
N ASP A 174 23.57 14.58 -16.20
CA ASP A 174 24.09 15.31 -15.06
C ASP A 174 23.14 15.17 -13.86
N SER A 175 23.69 15.15 -12.64
CA SER A 175 22.90 14.90 -11.41
C SER A 175 21.76 15.89 -11.17
N ASN A 176 21.84 17.07 -11.78
CA ASN A 176 20.84 18.14 -11.68
C ASN A 176 19.78 18.07 -12.78
N GLU A 177 20.01 17.30 -13.83
CA GLU A 177 19.05 17.10 -14.90
C GLU A 177 18.01 16.04 -14.53
N LYS A 178 16.83 16.17 -15.13
CA LYS A 178 15.70 15.26 -14.92
C LYS A 178 15.27 14.64 -16.24
N PHE A 179 14.76 13.42 -16.15
CA PHE A 179 14.09 12.73 -17.22
C PHE A 179 12.65 13.23 -17.30
N SER A 180 12.33 13.84 -18.44
CA SER A 180 10.98 14.18 -18.84
C SER A 180 10.14 12.92 -19.03
N VAL A 181 8.82 13.07 -19.04
CA VAL A 181 7.90 11.95 -19.21
C VAL A 181 8.14 11.18 -20.53
N LYS A 182 8.57 11.86 -21.60
CA LYS A 182 8.90 11.23 -22.89
C LYS A 182 10.15 10.36 -22.78
N GLU A 183 11.19 10.85 -22.12
CA GLU A 183 12.42 10.09 -21.91
C GLU A 183 12.17 8.86 -21.01
N ILE A 184 11.32 9.00 -19.98
CA ILE A 184 10.88 7.84 -19.17
C ILE A 184 10.20 6.80 -20.06
N PHE A 185 9.27 7.21 -20.93
CA PHE A 185 8.60 6.32 -21.87
C PHE A 185 9.61 5.57 -22.76
N GLU A 186 10.56 6.30 -23.35
CA GLU A 186 11.60 5.74 -24.23
C GLU A 186 12.51 4.75 -23.49
N VAL A 187 12.88 5.04 -22.24
CA VAL A 187 13.67 4.12 -21.40
C VAL A 187 12.94 2.80 -21.19
N PHE A 188 11.66 2.85 -20.79
CA PHE A 188 10.85 1.64 -20.61
C PHE A 188 10.70 0.86 -21.92
N GLU A 189 10.51 1.55 -23.05
CA GLU A 189 10.39 0.92 -24.36
C GLU A 189 11.70 0.22 -24.78
N ASN A 190 12.85 0.86 -24.54
CA ASN A 190 14.16 0.29 -24.83
C ASN A 190 14.48 -0.93 -23.96
N ILE A 191 14.12 -0.89 -22.68
CA ILE A 191 14.27 -2.03 -21.77
C ILE A 191 13.43 -3.22 -22.26
N LEU A 192 12.15 -3.00 -22.63
CA LEU A 192 11.31 -4.08 -23.16
C LEU A 192 11.84 -4.68 -24.46
N LYS A 193 12.37 -3.86 -25.39
CA LYS A 193 13.05 -4.34 -26.60
C LYS A 193 14.27 -5.20 -26.30
N GLY A 194 14.93 -4.96 -25.16
CA GLY A 194 16.01 -5.81 -24.65
C GLY A 194 15.53 -7.23 -24.34
N PHE A 195 14.39 -7.35 -23.67
CA PHE A 195 13.77 -8.63 -23.29
C PHE A 195 13.09 -9.37 -24.45
N GLU A 196 12.65 -8.67 -25.51
CA GLU A 196 12.08 -9.33 -26.71
C GLU A 196 13.06 -10.26 -27.43
N LYS A 197 14.36 -10.15 -27.15
CA LYS A 197 15.39 -11.07 -27.66
C LYS A 197 15.44 -12.40 -26.89
N ASP A 198 14.78 -12.46 -25.74
CA ASP A 198 14.65 -13.64 -24.90
C ASP A 198 13.33 -14.37 -25.20
N VAL A 199 13.05 -15.46 -24.48
CA VAL A 199 11.84 -16.31 -24.66
C VAL A 199 10.58 -15.64 -24.05
N PHE A 200 10.63 -14.34 -23.74
CA PHE A 200 9.58 -13.62 -23.04
C PHE A 200 8.45 -13.16 -23.95
N SER A 201 7.27 -13.05 -23.36
CA SER A 201 6.09 -12.59 -24.08
C SER A 201 6.14 -11.09 -24.33
N LYS A 202 5.66 -10.67 -25.49
CA LYS A 202 5.72 -9.28 -25.93
C LYS A 202 4.84 -8.36 -25.07
N PHE A 203 5.44 -7.31 -24.51
CA PHE A 203 4.75 -6.20 -23.85
C PHE A 203 5.00 -4.90 -24.62
N ASN A 204 4.05 -3.95 -24.53
CA ASN A 204 4.21 -2.62 -25.11
C ASN A 204 4.11 -1.52 -24.03
N VAL A 205 4.74 -0.38 -24.28
CA VAL A 205 4.57 0.82 -23.44
C VAL A 205 3.46 1.70 -24.02
N GLU A 206 2.54 2.19 -23.19
CA GLU A 206 1.43 3.05 -23.62
C GLU A 206 1.20 4.24 -22.68
N TRP A 207 0.71 5.33 -23.25
CA TRP A 207 0.29 6.50 -22.49
C TRP A 207 -1.03 6.25 -21.77
N LYS A 208 -1.13 6.65 -20.49
CA LYS A 208 -2.37 6.58 -19.73
C LYS A 208 -2.60 7.85 -18.92
N ASP A 209 -3.87 8.21 -18.76
CA ASP A 209 -4.29 9.25 -17.83
C ASP A 209 -4.39 8.62 -16.42
N SER A 210 -3.24 8.41 -15.80
CA SER A 210 -3.09 7.84 -14.45
C SER A 210 -2.17 8.70 -13.57
N GLY A 211 -2.09 8.39 -12.27
CA GLY A 211 -1.16 9.04 -11.33
C GLY A 211 0.20 8.34 -11.21
N ALA A 212 0.29 7.07 -11.60
CA ALA A 212 1.46 6.22 -11.43
C ALA A 212 1.71 5.36 -12.67
N ILE A 213 2.96 4.91 -12.82
CA ILE A 213 3.31 3.86 -13.78
C ILE A 213 2.59 2.59 -13.31
N ALA A 214 2.20 1.72 -14.24
CA ALA A 214 1.55 0.47 -13.89
C ALA A 214 1.78 -0.58 -14.96
N VAL A 215 2.10 -1.80 -14.53
CA VAL A 215 2.14 -2.97 -15.40
C VAL A 215 0.79 -3.69 -15.40
N SER A 216 0.24 -3.94 -16.59
CA SER A 216 -0.94 -4.77 -16.80
C SER A 216 -0.54 -6.08 -17.47
N ALA A 217 -0.47 -7.15 -16.67
CA ALA A 217 -0.22 -8.51 -17.18
C ALA A 217 -1.34 -9.00 -18.12
N LYS A 218 -2.58 -8.52 -17.89
CA LYS A 218 -3.74 -8.86 -18.73
C LYS A 218 -3.62 -8.24 -20.11
N ASP A 219 -3.29 -6.95 -20.17
CA ASP A 219 -3.24 -6.21 -21.44
C ASP A 219 -1.87 -6.29 -22.12
N LYS A 220 -0.88 -6.91 -21.44
CA LYS A 220 0.54 -6.95 -21.83
C LYS A 220 1.10 -5.55 -22.10
N LYS A 221 0.84 -4.64 -21.16
CA LYS A 221 1.18 -3.22 -21.28
C LYS A 221 1.83 -2.66 -20.03
N ILE A 222 2.73 -1.71 -20.24
CA ILE A 222 3.24 -0.80 -19.21
C ILE A 222 2.68 0.59 -19.48
N PHE A 223 1.92 1.12 -18.54
CA PHE A 223 1.27 2.41 -18.68
C PHE A 223 2.11 3.53 -18.08
N ILE A 224 2.45 4.55 -18.88
CA ILE A 224 3.16 5.75 -18.41
C ILE A 224 2.16 6.91 -18.26
N PRO A 225 2.09 7.58 -17.09
CA PRO A 225 1.25 8.75 -16.89
C PRO A 225 1.62 9.90 -17.81
N LYS A 226 0.67 10.43 -18.59
CA LYS A 226 0.92 11.60 -19.47
C LYS A 226 1.42 12.82 -18.71
N ASN A 227 0.92 13.02 -17.48
CA ASN A 227 1.18 14.20 -16.65
C ASN A 227 2.19 13.93 -15.53
N ARG A 228 3.07 12.91 -15.68
CA ARG A 228 4.11 12.64 -14.68
C ARG A 228 5.08 13.82 -14.60
N LYS A 229 5.47 14.17 -13.37
CA LYS A 229 6.57 15.13 -13.16
C LYS A 229 7.91 14.52 -13.59
N PRO A 230 8.86 15.33 -14.10
CA PRO A 230 10.21 14.86 -14.37
C PRO A 230 10.89 14.32 -13.11
N VAL A 231 11.71 13.28 -13.28
CA VAL A 231 12.40 12.57 -12.20
C VAL A 231 13.91 12.54 -12.42
N SER A 232 14.69 12.46 -11.35
CA SER A 232 16.14 12.24 -11.40
C SER A 232 16.50 10.83 -11.91
N LYS A 233 17.78 10.59 -12.21
CA LYS A 233 18.27 9.25 -12.62
C LYS A 233 17.96 8.18 -11.57
N LYS A 234 18.32 8.44 -10.30
CA LYS A 234 18.02 7.52 -9.18
C LYS A 234 16.54 7.22 -9.05
N GLU A 235 15.70 8.24 -9.20
CA GLU A 235 14.25 8.04 -9.17
C GLU A 235 13.78 7.15 -10.33
N LEU A 236 14.37 7.28 -11.53
CA LEU A 236 14.06 6.44 -12.69
C LEU A 236 14.59 5.01 -12.54
N GLU A 237 15.81 4.81 -12.05
CA GLU A 237 16.38 3.49 -11.73
C GLU A 237 15.46 2.74 -10.77
N GLY A 238 15.02 3.40 -9.70
CA GLY A 238 14.06 2.83 -8.76
C GLY A 238 12.71 2.48 -9.40
N LEU A 239 12.19 3.30 -10.33
CA LEU A 239 10.95 2.98 -11.05
C LEU A 239 11.12 1.80 -12.00
N VAL A 240 12.29 1.66 -12.62
CA VAL A 240 12.60 0.52 -13.49
C VAL A 240 12.58 -0.76 -12.66
N VAL A 241 13.29 -0.83 -11.53
CA VAL A 241 13.28 -2.06 -10.72
C VAL A 241 11.92 -2.32 -10.07
N HIS A 242 11.16 -1.28 -9.73
CA HIS A 242 9.80 -1.41 -9.21
C HIS A 242 8.84 -2.00 -10.26
N GLU A 243 8.83 -1.47 -11.47
CA GLU A 243 7.80 -1.85 -12.45
C GLU A 243 8.27 -3.04 -13.31
N ILE A 244 9.52 -2.99 -13.78
CA ILE A 244 10.10 -4.06 -14.58
C ILE A 244 10.54 -5.20 -13.68
N GLY A 245 11.34 -4.90 -12.66
CA GLY A 245 11.99 -5.90 -11.82
C GLY A 245 11.02 -6.81 -11.06
N THR A 246 9.86 -6.28 -10.65
CA THR A 246 8.84 -7.08 -9.95
C THR A 246 7.64 -7.37 -10.85
N HIS A 247 6.80 -6.37 -11.17
CA HIS A 247 5.50 -6.61 -11.78
C HIS A 247 5.59 -7.23 -13.19
N TYR A 248 6.48 -6.72 -14.04
CA TYR A 248 6.70 -7.29 -15.37
C TYR A 248 7.36 -8.66 -15.30
N MET A 249 8.48 -8.81 -14.58
CA MET A 249 9.18 -10.10 -14.46
C MET A 249 8.26 -11.19 -13.93
N ARG A 250 7.42 -10.87 -12.96
CA ARG A 250 6.44 -11.81 -12.43
C ARG A 250 5.36 -12.20 -13.44
N ALA A 251 4.85 -11.24 -14.22
CA ALA A 251 3.94 -11.56 -15.31
C ALA A 251 4.59 -12.49 -16.35
N GLN A 252 5.88 -12.30 -16.64
CA GLN A 252 6.65 -13.16 -17.54
C GLN A 252 6.85 -14.56 -16.96
N MET A 253 7.23 -14.68 -15.68
CA MET A 253 7.40 -15.98 -15.01
C MET A 253 6.09 -16.75 -14.95
N GLY A 254 4.98 -16.10 -14.58
CA GLY A 254 3.66 -16.73 -14.55
C GLY A 254 3.23 -17.28 -15.91
N GLU A 255 3.59 -16.59 -17.01
CA GLU A 255 3.35 -17.09 -18.37
C GLU A 255 4.29 -18.23 -18.74
N ALA A 256 5.59 -18.12 -18.44
CA ALA A 256 6.59 -19.15 -18.73
C ALA A 256 6.29 -20.49 -18.02
N TYR A 257 5.80 -20.43 -16.77
CA TYR A 257 5.42 -21.61 -15.99
C TYR A 257 3.97 -22.05 -16.18
N ASN A 258 3.20 -21.40 -17.07
CA ASN A 258 1.77 -21.64 -17.26
C ASN A 258 0.96 -21.60 -15.95
N ASN A 259 1.38 -20.77 -14.99
CA ASN A 259 0.75 -20.64 -13.68
C ASN A 259 -0.03 -19.32 -13.64
N GLN A 260 -1.35 -19.43 -13.80
CA GLN A 260 -2.24 -18.27 -13.82
C GLN A 260 -2.23 -17.51 -12.49
N ALA A 261 -2.14 -18.21 -11.36
CA ALA A 261 -2.10 -17.60 -10.03
C ALA A 261 -0.83 -16.74 -9.85
N LEU A 262 0.33 -17.25 -10.29
CA LEU A 262 1.56 -16.46 -10.34
C LEU A 262 1.45 -15.30 -11.31
N ARG A 263 0.77 -15.48 -12.46
CA ARG A 263 0.59 -14.42 -13.47
C ARG A 263 -0.29 -13.26 -13.00
N THR A 264 -1.29 -13.51 -12.15
CA THR A 264 -2.25 -12.48 -11.71
C THR A 264 -2.08 -12.05 -10.25
N GLY A 265 -1.33 -12.81 -9.46
CA GLY A 265 -1.07 -12.58 -8.04
C GLY A 265 -1.74 -13.61 -7.13
N LEU A 266 -1.03 -14.00 -6.06
CA LEU A 266 -1.47 -14.97 -5.03
C LEU A 266 -2.35 -14.32 -3.95
N ASP A 267 -2.74 -15.08 -2.92
CA ASP A 267 -3.42 -14.51 -1.76
C ASP A 267 -2.44 -13.73 -0.87
N GLY A 268 -2.84 -12.62 -0.27
CA GLY A 268 -1.90 -11.70 0.44
C GLY A 268 -0.82 -11.05 -0.46
N TYR A 269 -0.77 -11.44 -1.73
CA TYR A 269 0.28 -11.12 -2.68
C TYR A 269 0.41 -9.65 -3.02
N MET A 270 -0.69 -8.90 -2.98
CA MET A 270 -0.63 -7.46 -3.20
C MET A 270 0.27 -6.77 -2.15
N ASN A 271 0.29 -7.26 -0.92
CA ASN A 271 1.14 -6.71 0.14
C ASN A 271 2.60 -7.09 -0.09
N THR A 272 2.84 -8.36 -0.40
CA THR A 272 4.16 -8.95 -0.63
C THR A 272 4.83 -8.39 -1.88
N GLU A 273 4.13 -8.37 -3.02
CA GLU A 273 4.66 -7.88 -4.31
C GLU A 273 4.97 -6.39 -4.27
N GLU A 274 4.03 -5.57 -3.79
CA GLU A 274 4.27 -4.13 -3.61
C GLU A 274 5.38 -3.91 -2.57
N GLY A 275 5.43 -4.71 -1.50
CA GLY A 275 6.50 -4.69 -0.51
C GLY A 275 7.88 -4.93 -1.13
N ILE A 276 8.01 -5.97 -1.97
CA ILE A 276 9.21 -6.31 -2.75
C ILE A 276 9.57 -5.15 -3.68
N ALA A 277 8.62 -4.66 -4.46
CA ALA A 277 8.82 -3.57 -5.41
C ALA A 277 9.33 -2.30 -4.71
N ARG A 278 8.73 -1.97 -3.56
CA ARG A 278 9.11 -0.84 -2.72
C ARG A 278 10.47 -1.02 -2.06
N ALA A 279 10.81 -2.21 -1.56
CA ALA A 279 12.12 -2.49 -0.98
C ALA A 279 13.23 -2.33 -2.02
N MET A 280 13.06 -2.93 -3.20
CA MET A 280 13.99 -2.79 -4.33
C MET A 280 14.13 -1.33 -4.78
N GLU A 281 13.02 -0.62 -4.92
CA GLU A 281 13.01 0.79 -5.30
C GLU A 281 13.79 1.66 -4.32
N MET A 282 13.57 1.49 -3.01
CA MET A 282 14.26 2.26 -1.96
C MET A 282 15.75 1.96 -1.95
N ALA A 283 16.11 0.67 -1.99
CA ALA A 283 17.50 0.22 -1.93
C ALA A 283 18.33 0.74 -3.12
N VAL A 284 17.77 0.68 -4.33
CA VAL A 284 18.43 1.21 -5.54
C VAL A 284 18.55 2.74 -5.48
N LYS A 285 17.53 3.44 -5.00
CA LYS A 285 17.59 4.90 -4.80
C LYS A 285 18.59 5.30 -3.71
N GLY A 286 18.84 4.41 -2.75
CA GLY A 286 19.61 4.70 -1.54
C GLY A 286 18.84 5.61 -0.58
N ASP A 287 17.51 5.54 -0.56
CA ASP A 287 16.65 6.35 0.30
C ASP A 287 15.53 5.49 0.91
N TYR A 288 15.71 5.09 2.17
CA TYR A 288 14.73 4.30 2.91
C TYR A 288 13.54 5.19 3.32
N GLN A 289 12.35 4.81 2.85
CA GLN A 289 11.12 5.54 3.15
C GLN A 289 9.99 4.60 3.52
N GLU A 290 9.40 4.77 4.70
CA GLU A 290 8.26 3.97 5.10
C GLU A 290 7.01 4.38 4.29
N ALA A 291 6.50 3.45 3.48
CA ALA A 291 5.29 3.65 2.71
C ALA A 291 4.04 3.54 3.61
N GLY A 292 2.96 4.21 3.25
CA GLY A 292 1.68 4.06 3.95
C GLY A 292 1.59 4.65 5.37
N VAL A 293 2.63 5.31 5.89
CA VAL A 293 2.66 5.87 7.27
C VAL A 293 1.40 6.67 7.62
N GLN A 294 0.94 7.52 6.70
CA GLN A 294 -0.26 8.33 6.92
C GLN A 294 -1.53 7.47 7.07
N HIS A 295 -1.66 6.41 6.28
CA HIS A 295 -2.79 5.47 6.38
C HIS A 295 -2.72 4.68 7.68
N TYR A 296 -1.52 4.23 8.05
CA TYR A 296 -1.26 3.53 9.30
C TYR A 296 -1.64 4.34 10.53
N LEU A 297 -1.18 5.60 10.60
CA LEU A 297 -1.52 6.52 11.69
C LEU A 297 -3.04 6.78 11.74
N THR A 298 -3.69 6.93 10.58
CA THR A 298 -5.14 7.15 10.53
C THR A 298 -5.93 5.94 11.03
N ALA A 299 -5.51 4.73 10.64
CA ALA A 299 -6.09 3.49 11.12
C ALA A 299 -5.85 3.32 12.63
N GLY A 300 -4.65 3.63 13.13
CA GLY A 300 -4.34 3.61 14.56
C GLY A 300 -5.14 4.63 15.37
N PHE A 301 -5.36 5.85 14.86
CA PHE A 301 -6.27 6.82 15.48
C PHE A 301 -7.69 6.27 15.60
N ALA A 302 -8.19 5.61 14.55
CA ALA A 302 -9.51 5.00 14.58
C ALA A 302 -9.58 3.82 15.57
N TYR A 303 -8.56 2.96 15.56
CA TYR A 303 -8.53 1.72 16.32
C TYR A 303 -8.20 1.91 17.79
N PHE A 304 -7.04 2.49 18.11
CA PHE A 304 -6.55 2.64 19.48
C PHE A 304 -7.18 3.85 20.20
N ASN A 305 -7.41 4.95 19.50
CA ASN A 305 -7.96 6.17 20.10
C ASN A 305 -9.48 6.30 19.93
N ASN A 306 -10.15 5.31 19.32
CA ASN A 306 -11.60 5.33 19.04
C ASN A 306 -12.05 6.62 18.32
N MET A 307 -11.20 7.15 17.43
CA MET A 307 -11.54 8.34 16.67
C MET A 307 -12.52 7.99 15.55
N ASN A 308 -13.66 8.68 15.51
CA ASN A 308 -14.51 8.69 14.33
C ASN A 308 -13.84 9.46 13.18
N PHE A 309 -14.47 9.42 11.99
CA PHE A 309 -13.98 10.12 10.81
C PHE A 309 -13.60 11.58 11.08
N ARG A 310 -14.49 12.34 11.75
CA ARG A 310 -14.26 13.76 12.02
C ARG A 310 -13.00 13.98 12.86
N LYS A 311 -12.83 13.25 13.95
CA LYS A 311 -11.65 13.35 14.84
C LYS A 311 -10.37 12.93 14.11
N ALA A 312 -10.40 11.81 13.38
CA ALA A 312 -9.27 11.35 12.59
C ALA A 312 -8.88 12.36 11.49
N PHE A 313 -9.86 12.97 10.83
CA PHE A 313 -9.64 14.04 9.86
C PHE A 313 -9.04 15.30 10.53
N GLU A 314 -9.57 15.74 11.68
CA GLU A 314 -9.01 16.86 12.46
C GLU A 314 -7.56 16.61 12.88
N ALA A 315 -7.23 15.40 13.33
CA ALA A 315 -5.87 15.02 13.69
C ALA A 315 -4.94 15.01 12.46
N ASN A 316 -5.40 14.42 11.36
CA ASN A 316 -4.60 14.27 10.14
C ASN A 316 -4.22 15.59 9.48
N TRP A 317 -5.13 16.56 9.33
CA TRP A 317 -4.77 17.81 8.67
C TRP A 317 -3.86 18.67 9.55
N ARG A 318 -4.05 18.67 10.88
CA ARG A 318 -3.17 19.38 11.82
C ARG A 318 -1.78 18.77 11.82
N MET A 319 -1.68 17.44 11.94
CA MET A 319 -0.42 16.72 11.79
C MET A 319 0.23 17.06 10.44
N GLY A 320 -0.52 17.02 9.34
CA GLY A 320 0.02 17.26 8.00
C GLY A 320 0.48 18.69 7.72
N ILE A 321 -0.10 19.71 8.37
CA ILE A 321 0.37 21.10 8.25
C ILE A 321 1.58 21.37 9.15
N LEU A 322 1.59 20.81 10.36
CA LEU A 322 2.72 20.90 11.30
C LEU A 322 3.95 20.15 10.79
N ASP A 323 3.78 19.00 10.13
CA ASP A 323 4.87 18.22 9.51
C ASP A 323 5.48 18.91 8.26
N GLY A 324 4.89 20.03 7.81
CA GLY A 324 5.26 20.80 6.62
C GLY A 324 6.26 21.93 6.87
N LYS A 325 6.32 22.89 5.93
CA LYS A 325 7.25 24.04 5.96
C LYS A 325 6.80 25.21 6.86
N ASN A 326 6.08 24.96 7.95
CA ASN A 326 5.56 25.99 8.87
C ASN A 326 4.85 27.17 8.18
N ASN A 327 4.02 26.88 7.18
CA ASN A 327 3.21 27.89 6.49
C ASN A 327 1.74 27.70 6.87
N PHE A 328 1.21 28.62 7.68
CA PHE A 328 -0.17 28.56 8.20
C PHE A 328 -1.14 29.48 7.45
N SER A 329 -0.87 29.80 6.18
CA SER A 329 -1.85 30.50 5.33
C SER A 329 -3.13 29.67 5.15
N GLU A 330 -4.28 30.33 4.99
CA GLU A 330 -5.56 29.64 4.76
C GLU A 330 -5.51 28.73 3.53
N GLU A 331 -4.88 29.19 2.44
CA GLU A 331 -4.70 28.38 1.24
C GLU A 331 -3.95 27.06 1.51
N ASN A 332 -2.91 27.10 2.35
CA ASN A 332 -2.17 25.90 2.70
C ASN A 332 -2.97 25.00 3.67
N ILE A 333 -3.69 25.58 4.61
CA ILE A 333 -4.61 24.85 5.49
C ILE A 333 -5.65 24.09 4.67
N ASP A 334 -6.28 24.75 3.70
CA ASP A 334 -7.30 24.12 2.86
C ASP A 334 -6.73 23.01 1.99
N LYS A 335 -5.53 23.20 1.43
CA LYS A 335 -4.80 22.13 0.73
C LYS A 335 -4.55 20.92 1.64
N LYS A 336 -4.11 21.15 2.88
CA LYS A 336 -3.86 20.08 3.86
C LYS A 336 -5.16 19.40 4.29
N ARG A 337 -6.26 20.14 4.45
CA ARG A 337 -7.59 19.58 4.71
C ARG A 337 -8.07 18.71 3.55
N GLN A 338 -7.90 19.12 2.30
CA GLN A 338 -8.27 18.30 1.15
C GLN A 338 -7.46 16.99 1.05
N ILE A 339 -6.16 17.04 1.37
CA ILE A 339 -5.32 15.84 1.44
C ILE A 339 -5.78 14.93 2.58
N ALA A 340 -5.95 15.48 3.78
CA ALA A 340 -6.37 14.72 4.95
C ALA A 340 -7.75 14.11 4.77
N TYR A 341 -8.72 14.82 4.18
CA TYR A 341 -10.05 14.26 3.87
C TYR A 341 -9.95 13.03 2.97
N ARG A 342 -9.20 13.13 1.86
CA ARG A 342 -9.01 11.99 0.94
C ARG A 342 -8.38 10.80 1.65
N ASN A 343 -7.39 11.02 2.51
CA ASN A 343 -6.71 9.97 3.23
C ASN A 343 -7.59 9.35 4.32
N THR A 344 -8.31 10.16 5.10
CA THR A 344 -9.27 9.67 6.10
C THR A 344 -10.43 8.93 5.45
N GLN A 345 -10.94 9.41 4.32
CA GLN A 345 -12.02 8.76 3.58
C GLN A 345 -11.64 7.35 3.14
N ARG A 346 -10.38 7.09 2.79
CA ARG A 346 -9.93 5.73 2.44
C ARG A 346 -10.07 4.75 3.61
N ILE A 347 -9.82 5.22 4.83
CA ILE A 347 -9.92 4.39 6.04
C ILE A 347 -11.38 4.18 6.44
N PHE A 348 -12.27 5.15 6.31
CA PHE A 348 -13.68 4.99 6.71
C PHE A 348 -14.61 4.59 5.57
N ARG A 349 -14.07 4.24 4.40
CA ARG A 349 -14.87 3.92 3.22
C ARG A 349 -15.71 2.65 3.44
N GLY A 350 -16.94 2.67 2.97
CA GLY A 350 -17.88 1.54 2.98
C GLY A 350 -19.00 1.72 3.99
N THR A 351 -18.69 2.21 5.19
CA THR A 351 -19.67 2.45 6.27
C THR A 351 -19.67 3.89 6.78
N ASP A 352 -18.68 4.70 6.38
CA ASP A 352 -18.44 6.08 6.83
C ASP A 352 -18.15 6.22 8.35
N GLU A 353 -18.31 5.15 9.13
CA GLU A 353 -18.12 5.09 10.59
C GLU A 353 -17.07 4.05 11.02
N LEU A 354 -16.99 2.90 10.36
CA LEU A 354 -16.07 1.81 10.72
C LEU A 354 -14.77 1.90 9.93
N PRO A 355 -13.60 1.71 10.58
CA PRO A 355 -12.32 1.75 9.89
C PRO A 355 -12.06 0.45 9.12
N TRP A 356 -11.71 0.60 7.84
CA TRP A 356 -11.26 -0.44 6.94
C TRP A 356 -9.73 -0.45 6.86
N PHE A 357 -9.11 -1.59 7.18
CA PHE A 357 -7.67 -1.73 7.34
C PHE A 357 -6.90 -2.15 6.08
N LYS A 358 -7.56 -2.15 4.91
CA LYS A 358 -6.91 -2.51 3.65
C LYS A 358 -5.59 -1.79 3.38
N ASP A 359 -5.51 -0.50 3.73
CA ASP A 359 -4.33 0.32 3.47
C ASP A 359 -3.19 0.11 4.48
N LEU A 360 -3.34 -0.75 5.51
CA LEU A 360 -2.23 -1.17 6.37
C LEU A 360 -1.17 -1.95 5.59
N SER A 361 -1.60 -2.65 4.53
CA SER A 361 -0.76 -3.40 3.59
C SER A 361 0.45 -2.61 3.09
N TYR A 362 0.29 -1.31 2.79
CA TYR A 362 1.36 -0.46 2.29
C TYR A 362 2.53 -0.31 3.26
N PHE A 363 2.26 -0.37 4.56
CA PHE A 363 3.30 -0.32 5.59
C PHE A 363 3.74 -1.74 5.96
N ASN A 364 2.80 -2.61 6.32
CA ASN A 364 3.09 -3.96 6.80
C ASN A 364 3.84 -4.80 5.75
N GLY A 365 3.40 -4.78 4.49
CA GLY A 365 4.07 -5.51 3.42
C GLY A 365 5.53 -5.06 3.22
N GLY A 366 5.79 -3.74 3.31
CA GLY A 366 7.16 -3.23 3.27
C GLY A 366 8.01 -3.68 4.46
N GLN A 367 7.43 -3.69 5.67
CA GLN A 367 8.12 -4.11 6.89
C GLN A 367 8.44 -5.61 6.90
N GLU A 368 7.48 -6.45 6.53
CA GLU A 368 7.66 -7.91 6.44
C GLU A 368 8.78 -8.26 5.46
N ILE A 369 8.80 -7.59 4.31
CA ILE A 369 9.84 -7.77 3.32
C ILE A 369 11.21 -7.33 3.83
N TRP A 370 11.32 -6.17 4.48
CA TRP A 370 12.60 -5.73 5.03
C TRP A 370 13.09 -6.61 6.18
N LYS A 371 12.19 -7.15 7.03
CA LYS A 371 12.56 -8.13 8.06
C LYS A 371 13.12 -9.39 7.42
N TYR A 372 12.45 -9.90 6.38
CA TYR A 372 12.93 -11.07 5.66
C TYR A 372 14.31 -10.82 5.03
N ILE A 373 14.54 -9.66 4.41
CA ILE A 373 15.85 -9.29 3.87
C ILE A 373 16.91 -9.21 4.99
N GLU A 374 16.60 -8.56 6.12
CA GLU A 374 17.52 -8.46 7.27
C GLU A 374 17.96 -9.83 7.78
N GLU A 375 17.05 -10.79 7.83
CA GLU A 375 17.31 -12.15 8.31
C GLU A 375 18.03 -13.03 7.27
N ASN A 376 17.97 -12.68 5.98
CA ASN A 376 18.37 -13.56 4.88
C ASN A 376 19.33 -12.90 3.86
N ILE A 377 19.93 -11.75 4.19
CA ILE A 377 20.79 -11.00 3.25
C ILE A 377 21.97 -11.83 2.72
N ASP A 378 22.49 -12.73 3.55
CA ASP A 378 23.60 -13.63 3.22
C ASP A 378 23.14 -14.97 2.61
N SER A 379 21.83 -15.18 2.46
CA SER A 379 21.31 -16.41 1.87
C SER A 379 21.61 -16.48 0.38
N PRO A 380 22.21 -17.57 -0.13
CA PRO A 380 22.45 -17.73 -1.56
C PRO A 380 21.15 -17.87 -2.37
N THR A 381 20.02 -18.19 -1.71
CA THR A 381 18.71 -18.33 -2.36
C THR A 381 17.85 -17.08 -2.23
N LEU A 382 18.33 -16.00 -1.59
CA LEU A 382 17.53 -14.80 -1.32
C LEU A 382 16.79 -14.33 -2.57
N ILE A 383 17.49 -14.19 -3.70
CA ILE A 383 16.91 -13.69 -4.95
C ILE A 383 15.89 -14.65 -5.54
N ASP A 384 16.13 -15.95 -5.49
CA ASP A 384 15.18 -16.96 -5.98
C ASP A 384 13.92 -16.94 -5.10
N ASP A 385 14.08 -16.88 -3.78
CA ASP A 385 12.97 -16.79 -2.83
C ASP A 385 12.19 -15.47 -2.97
N PHE A 386 12.87 -14.39 -3.34
CA PHE A 386 12.26 -13.06 -3.52
C PHE A 386 11.50 -12.94 -4.85
N LEU A 387 12.05 -13.48 -5.95
CA LEU A 387 11.47 -13.37 -7.30
C LEU A 387 10.49 -14.51 -7.63
N LEU A 388 10.70 -15.71 -7.08
CA LEU A 388 9.91 -16.90 -7.37
C LEU A 388 9.05 -17.34 -6.18
N GLY A 389 9.45 -16.99 -4.96
CA GLY A 389 8.89 -17.59 -3.75
C GLY A 389 7.52 -17.08 -3.32
N GLY A 390 6.93 -16.10 -4.03
CA GLY A 390 5.55 -15.60 -3.89
C GLY A 390 4.86 -16.11 -2.62
N LYS A 391 5.23 -15.55 -1.47
CA LYS A 391 5.00 -16.25 -0.20
C LYS A 391 3.52 -16.25 0.16
N ASN A 392 2.88 -17.40 -0.03
CA ASN A 392 1.74 -17.83 0.77
C ASN A 392 2.33 -18.41 2.06
N ASN A 393 2.24 -17.67 3.16
CA ASN A 393 2.69 -18.05 4.51
C ASN A 393 4.20 -18.32 4.68
N ILE A 394 4.94 -17.28 5.10
CA ILE A 394 6.14 -17.50 5.91
C ILE A 394 5.64 -17.97 7.29
N HIS A 395 6.18 -19.10 7.74
CA HIS A 395 5.79 -19.86 8.93
C HIS A 395 5.45 -19.05 10.18
#